data_AF-A0A564S9D8-F1
#
_entry.id   AF-A0A564S9D8-F1
#
_cell.length_a   1.000
_cell.length_b   1.000
_cell.length_c   1.000
_cell.angle_alpha   90.00
_cell.angle_beta   90.00
_cell.angle_gamma   90.00
#
_symmetry.space_group_name_H-M   'P 1'
#
loop_
_entity.id
_entity.type
_entity.pdbx_description
1 polymer ?
#
loop_
_entity_poly.entity_id
_entity_poly.type
_entity_poly.pdbx_seq_one_letter_code
_entity_poly.pdbx_strand_id
1 'polypeptide(L)'
;MCYLAEKLTSYVINNSRYDEAEYNILKYGFQVGIELIICMSVNMLFAIHFHMMEEFVILIFVLGSVRSYCGGFHFKRYRSCFLGSSIFICGILLSVKWFDFSMIVMWIMIIQSSSYILKRKPVENPNKRLDINEKQYYGQKLKKNIFILYCVSLALFSMQKKTDIAIIGLTLTFIAISMIVGERLMDKK
;
A
#
# COMPACT_ATOMS: atom_id res chain seq x y z
N MET A 1 15.50 1.01 -15.11
CA MET A 1 14.03 1.18 -15.06
C MET A 1 13.56 2.16 -16.14
N CYS A 2 14.04 3.40 -16.20
CA CYS A 2 13.70 4.34 -17.30
C CYS A 2 13.98 3.77 -18.71
N TYR A 3 15.15 3.16 -18.93
CA TYR A 3 15.49 2.54 -20.24
C TYR A 3 14.52 1.42 -20.65
N LEU A 4 14.11 0.56 -19.71
CA LEU A 4 13.14 -0.51 -19.97
C LEU A 4 11.74 0.05 -20.25
N ALA A 5 11.32 1.05 -19.48
CA ALA A 5 10.06 1.74 -19.71
C ALA A 5 10.04 2.43 -21.09
N GLU A 6 11.12 3.12 -21.46
CA GLU A 6 11.27 3.72 -22.80
C GLU A 6 11.19 2.67 -23.91
N LYS A 7 11.92 1.56 -23.78
CA LYS A 7 11.91 0.51 -24.80
C LYS A 7 10.53 -0.13 -24.98
N LEU A 8 9.80 -0.37 -23.88
CA LEU A 8 8.43 -0.91 -23.94
C LEU A 8 7.45 0.11 -24.53
N THR A 9 7.53 1.37 -24.10
CA THR A 9 6.70 2.45 -24.65
C THR A 9 6.95 2.63 -26.14
N SER A 10 8.20 2.71 -26.59
CA SER A 10 8.56 2.81 -28.00
C SER A 10 8.11 1.59 -28.81
N TYR A 11 8.17 0.37 -28.25
CA TYR A 11 7.69 -0.85 -28.90
C TYR A 11 6.17 -0.83 -29.12
N VAL A 12 5.40 -0.39 -28.13
CA VAL A 12 3.94 -0.26 -28.23
C VAL A 12 3.55 0.85 -29.21
N ILE A 13 4.25 1.99 -29.17
CA ILE A 13 3.92 3.17 -29.98
C ILE A 13 4.36 3.04 -31.43
N ASN A 14 5.38 2.25 -31.75
CA ASN A 14 5.75 1.97 -33.15
C ASN A 14 4.60 1.33 -33.96
N ASN A 15 3.58 0.78 -33.29
CA ASN A 15 2.42 0.15 -33.92
C ASN A 15 1.18 1.06 -34.01
N SER A 16 1.27 2.36 -33.65
CA SER A 16 0.09 3.26 -33.60
C SER A 16 0.44 4.75 -33.56
N ARG A 17 -0.32 5.60 -34.28
CA ARG A 17 -0.19 7.08 -34.21
C ARG A 17 -0.76 7.59 -32.88
N TYR A 18 0.09 7.96 -31.94
CA TYR A 18 -0.31 8.56 -30.66
C TYR A 18 0.38 9.91 -30.42
N ASP A 19 -0.27 10.76 -29.62
CA ASP A 19 0.20 12.09 -29.22
C ASP A 19 1.30 12.00 -28.15
N GLU A 20 2.16 13.03 -28.05
CA GLU A 20 3.30 13.09 -27.11
C GLU A 20 2.83 13.00 -25.64
N ALA A 21 1.61 13.46 -25.36
CA ALA A 21 0.96 13.31 -24.06
C ALA A 21 0.69 11.84 -23.70
N GLU A 22 0.21 11.04 -24.65
CA GLU A 22 -0.09 9.62 -24.45
C GLU A 22 1.19 8.79 -24.30
N TYR A 23 2.25 9.14 -25.03
CA TYR A 23 3.59 8.56 -24.85
C TYR A 23 4.07 8.70 -23.41
N ASN A 24 3.96 9.91 -22.85
CA ASN A 24 4.43 10.21 -21.51
C ASN A 24 3.61 9.49 -20.43
N ILE A 25 2.28 9.40 -20.61
CA ILE A 25 1.40 8.63 -19.72
C ILE A 25 1.75 7.13 -19.77
N LEU A 26 1.97 6.58 -20.95
CA LEU A 26 2.29 5.16 -21.12
C LEU A 26 3.66 4.81 -20.54
N LYS A 27 4.68 5.65 -20.79
CA LYS A 27 6.02 5.54 -20.18
C LYS A 27 5.94 5.59 -18.66
N TYR A 28 5.15 6.51 -18.11
CA TYR A 28 4.90 6.59 -16.67
C TYR A 28 4.30 5.28 -16.14
N GLY A 29 3.25 4.77 -16.80
CA GLY A 29 2.59 3.53 -16.41
C GLY A 29 3.55 2.33 -16.40
N PHE A 30 4.35 2.16 -17.45
CA PHE A 30 5.35 1.10 -17.52
C PHE A 30 6.43 1.24 -16.45
N GLN A 31 6.91 2.46 -16.19
CA GLN A 31 7.91 2.69 -15.16
C GLN A 31 7.39 2.28 -13.77
N VAL A 32 6.17 2.72 -13.42
CA VAL A 32 5.53 2.36 -12.14
C VAL A 32 5.27 0.85 -12.06
N GLY A 33 4.81 0.24 -13.15
CA GLY A 33 4.55 -1.19 -13.22
C GLY A 33 5.81 -2.04 -13.00
N ILE A 34 6.91 -1.70 -13.69
CA ILE A 34 8.20 -2.40 -13.55
C ILE A 34 8.72 -2.28 -12.12
N GLU A 35 8.64 -1.09 -11.52
CA GLU A 35 9.08 -0.86 -10.14
C GLU A 35 8.27 -1.67 -9.14
N LEU A 36 6.95 -1.75 -9.32
CA LEU A 36 6.08 -2.57 -8.49
C LEU A 36 6.45 -4.05 -8.60
N ILE A 37 6.69 -4.55 -9.81
CA ILE A 37 7.07 -5.95 -10.05
C ILE A 37 8.40 -6.27 -9.37
N ILE A 38 9.41 -5.41 -9.51
CA ILE A 38 10.71 -5.61 -8.86
C ILE A 38 10.56 -5.54 -7.34
N CYS A 39 9.75 -4.60 -6.81
CA CYS A 39 9.47 -4.48 -5.38
C CYS A 39 8.85 -5.76 -4.83
N MET A 40 7.80 -6.25 -5.48
CA MET A 40 7.13 -7.49 -5.08
C MET A 40 8.09 -8.68 -5.17
N SER A 41 8.90 -8.76 -6.22
CA SER A 41 9.87 -9.85 -6.40
C SER A 41 10.91 -9.88 -5.28
N VAL A 42 11.50 -8.73 -4.93
CA VAL A 42 12.51 -8.63 -3.85
C VAL A 42 11.90 -9.00 -2.50
N ASN A 43 10.73 -8.47 -2.17
CA ASN A 43 10.08 -8.77 -0.89
C ASN A 43 9.58 -10.23 -0.83
N MET A 44 9.18 -10.81 -1.96
CA MET A 44 8.80 -12.22 -2.04
C MET A 44 10.00 -13.13 -1.77
N LEU A 45 11.16 -12.87 -2.39
CA LEU A 45 12.39 -13.62 -2.10
C LEU A 45 12.79 -13.52 -0.63
N PHE A 46 12.63 -12.33 -0.03
CA PHE A 46 12.85 -12.13 1.39
C PHE A 46 11.88 -12.96 2.25
N ALA A 47 10.58 -12.94 1.95
CA ALA A 47 9.58 -13.73 2.66
C ALA A 47 9.85 -15.25 2.56
N ILE A 48 10.27 -15.74 1.39
CA ILE A 48 10.69 -17.12 1.19
C ILE A 48 11.90 -17.45 2.08
N HIS A 49 12.92 -16.59 2.08
CA HIS A 49 14.14 -16.81 2.87
C HIS A 49 13.87 -16.91 4.37
N PHE A 50 12.91 -16.14 4.90
CA PHE A 50 12.55 -16.16 6.31
C PHE A 50 11.40 -17.14 6.66
N HIS A 51 10.87 -17.87 5.67
CA HIS A 51 9.71 -18.76 5.77
C HIS A 51 8.41 -18.07 6.24
N MET A 52 8.18 -16.83 5.80
CA MET A 52 7.04 -15.98 6.21
C MET A 52 6.09 -15.67 5.06
N MET A 53 5.74 -16.69 4.27
CA MET A 53 4.92 -16.50 3.06
C MET A 53 3.45 -16.23 3.37
N GLU A 54 2.89 -16.84 4.41
CA GLU A 54 1.51 -16.60 4.88
C GLU A 54 1.36 -15.13 5.30
N GLU A 55 2.29 -14.67 6.13
CA GLU A 55 2.43 -13.32 6.64
C GLU A 55 2.58 -12.28 5.54
N PHE A 56 3.44 -12.57 4.55
CA PHE A 56 3.66 -11.69 3.41
C PHE A 56 2.40 -11.53 2.55
N VAL A 57 1.67 -12.61 2.29
CA VAL A 57 0.42 -12.55 1.52
C VAL A 57 -0.63 -11.69 2.24
N ILE A 58 -0.78 -11.87 3.56
CA ILE A 58 -1.69 -11.04 4.37
C ILE A 58 -1.28 -9.57 4.31
N LEU A 59 0.02 -9.28 4.48
CA LEU A 59 0.56 -7.92 4.43
C LEU A 59 0.24 -7.26 3.08
N ILE A 60 0.55 -7.92 1.96
CA ILE A 60 0.30 -7.37 0.62
C ILE A 60 -1.20 -7.17 0.38
N PHE A 61 -2.04 -8.11 0.82
CA PHE A 61 -3.48 -8.00 0.67
C PHE A 61 -4.06 -6.81 1.46
N VAL A 62 -3.67 -6.64 2.73
CA VAL A 62 -4.10 -5.52 3.57
C VAL A 62 -3.59 -4.20 3.01
N LEU A 63 -2.29 -4.15 2.65
CA LEU A 63 -1.65 -2.97 2.11
C LEU A 63 -2.33 -2.54 0.81
N GLY A 64 -2.53 -3.45 -0.15
CA GLY A 64 -3.18 -3.17 -1.43
C GLY A 64 -4.65 -2.79 -1.26
N SER A 65 -5.40 -3.52 -0.42
CA SER A 65 -6.84 -3.33 -0.24
C SER A 65 -7.18 -2.02 0.44
N VAL A 66 -6.39 -1.56 1.41
CA VAL A 66 -6.69 -0.32 2.14
C VAL A 66 -6.06 0.88 1.43
N ARG A 67 -4.78 0.78 1.04
CA ARG A 67 -4.04 1.89 0.39
C ARG A 67 -4.65 2.33 -0.93
N SER A 68 -5.23 1.41 -1.70
CA SER A 68 -5.89 1.75 -2.98
C SER A 68 -7.09 2.69 -2.80
N TYR A 69 -7.70 2.73 -1.62
CA TYR A 69 -8.89 3.56 -1.36
C TYR A 69 -8.60 4.81 -0.52
N CYS A 70 -7.65 4.77 0.41
CA CYS A 70 -7.29 5.94 1.22
C CYS A 70 -6.20 6.81 0.58
N GLY A 71 -5.53 6.32 -0.47
CA GLY A 71 -4.37 6.97 -1.05
C GLY A 71 -3.16 6.88 -0.11
N GLY A 72 -2.17 7.75 -0.31
CA GLY A 72 -1.01 7.81 0.57
C GLY A 72 0.13 8.64 -0.03
N PHE A 73 1.20 8.77 0.74
CA PHE A 73 2.37 9.49 0.26
C PHE A 73 3.05 8.75 -0.89
N HIS A 74 3.12 9.40 -2.06
CA HIS A 74 3.95 8.97 -3.19
C HIS A 74 5.15 9.90 -3.28
N PHE A 75 6.35 9.34 -3.12
CA PHE A 75 7.58 10.08 -3.31
C PHE A 75 7.66 10.60 -4.75
N LYS A 76 8.04 11.88 -4.93
CA LYS A 76 8.32 12.47 -6.25
C LYS A 76 9.42 11.72 -7.03
N ARG A 77 10.27 10.97 -6.31
CA ARG A 77 11.29 10.08 -6.88
C ARG A 77 10.93 8.63 -6.62
N TYR A 78 10.75 7.92 -7.73
CA TYR A 78 10.43 6.51 -7.83
C TYR A 78 11.35 5.55 -7.06
N ARG A 79 12.68 5.72 -7.16
CA ARG A 79 13.65 4.91 -6.42
C ARG A 79 13.46 4.98 -4.90
N SER A 80 13.06 6.15 -4.40
CA SER A 80 12.75 6.34 -2.98
C SER A 80 11.45 5.64 -2.57
N CYS A 81 10.47 5.53 -3.47
CA CYS A 81 9.27 4.75 -3.24
C CYS A 81 9.58 3.25 -3.18
N PHE A 82 10.35 2.73 -4.13
CA PHE A 82 10.78 1.33 -4.15
C PHE A 82 11.54 0.94 -2.86
N LEU A 83 12.58 1.71 -2.49
CA LEU A 83 13.36 1.46 -1.29
C LEU A 83 12.50 1.61 -0.03
N GLY A 84 11.67 2.65 0.05
CA GLY A 84 10.79 2.88 1.18
C GLY A 84 9.78 1.75 1.37
N SER A 85 9.11 1.31 0.30
CA SER A 85 8.17 0.19 0.36
C SER A 85 8.84 -1.13 0.74
N SER A 86 10.03 -1.41 0.21
CA SER A 86 10.75 -2.66 0.51
C SER A 86 11.26 -2.69 1.95
N ILE A 87 11.89 -1.60 2.42
CA ILE A 87 12.31 -1.48 3.82
C ILE A 87 11.11 -1.64 4.75
N PHE A 88 9.97 -1.07 4.37
CA PHE A 88 8.76 -1.13 5.16
C PHE A 88 8.18 -2.56 5.26
N ILE A 89 8.01 -3.24 4.11
CA ILE A 89 7.50 -4.60 4.06
C ILE A 89 8.40 -5.55 4.84
N CYS A 90 9.72 -5.51 4.59
CA CYS A 90 10.69 -6.29 5.36
C CYS A 90 10.66 -5.94 6.85
N GLY A 91 10.50 -4.65 7.18
CA GLY A 91 10.43 -4.16 8.55
C GLY A 91 9.25 -4.73 9.33
N ILE A 92 8.04 -4.77 8.75
CA ILE A 92 6.89 -5.45 9.40
C ILE A 92 7.19 -6.93 9.60
N LEU A 93 7.63 -7.63 8.54
CA LEU A 93 7.87 -9.08 8.62
C LEU A 93 8.90 -9.41 9.71
N LEU A 94 10.01 -8.67 9.76
CA LEU A 94 11.01 -8.81 10.82
C LEU A 94 10.44 -8.44 12.19
N SER A 95 9.61 -7.41 12.28
CA SER A 95 9.01 -7.00 13.56
C SER A 95 8.17 -8.13 14.15
N VAL A 96 7.35 -8.79 13.35
CA VAL A 96 6.50 -9.89 13.82
C VAL A 96 7.30 -11.17 14.09
N LYS A 97 8.43 -11.37 13.40
CA LYS A 97 9.30 -12.51 13.63
C LYS A 97 10.13 -12.39 14.92
N TRP A 98 10.53 -11.19 15.30
CA TRP A 98 11.47 -10.97 16.40
C TRP A 98 10.83 -10.40 17.67
N PHE A 99 9.69 -9.71 17.56
CA PHE A 99 8.96 -9.17 18.69
C PHE A 99 7.64 -9.91 18.89
N ASP A 100 7.39 -10.33 20.14
CA ASP A 100 6.09 -10.86 20.54
C ASP A 100 5.19 -9.72 21.01
N PHE A 101 4.14 -9.45 20.24
CA PHE A 101 3.17 -8.41 20.56
C PHE A 101 2.04 -8.98 21.41
N SER A 102 1.77 -8.34 22.56
CA SER A 102 0.63 -8.74 23.37
C SER A 102 -0.69 -8.51 22.62
N MET A 103 -1.67 -9.35 22.91
CA MET A 103 -2.97 -9.33 22.23
C MET A 103 -3.68 -7.98 22.36
N ILE A 104 -3.52 -7.34 23.53
CA ILE A 104 -4.07 -6.02 23.82
C ILE A 104 -3.43 -4.96 22.90
N VAL A 105 -2.10 -4.98 22.74
CA VAL A 105 -1.38 -4.01 21.89
C VAL A 105 -1.83 -4.13 20.44
N MET A 106 -1.98 -5.35 19.93
CA MET A 106 -2.42 -5.58 18.55
C MET A 106 -3.82 -5.00 18.28
N TRP A 107 -4.77 -5.24 19.19
CA TRP A 107 -6.13 -4.68 19.06
C TRP A 107 -6.14 -3.16 19.16
N ILE A 108 -5.34 -2.57 20.05
CA ILE A 108 -5.19 -1.11 20.14
C ILE A 108 -4.69 -0.54 18.81
N MET A 109 -3.66 -1.15 18.21
CA MET A 109 -3.12 -0.73 16.91
C MET A 109 -4.19 -0.77 15.81
N ILE A 110 -4.97 -1.86 15.72
CA ILE A 110 -6.05 -2.00 14.74
C ILE A 110 -7.11 -0.92 14.94
N ILE A 111 -7.59 -0.74 16.18
CA ILE A 111 -8.66 0.21 16.51
C ILE A 111 -8.25 1.65 16.26
N GLN A 112 -7.08 2.03 16.73
CA GLN A 112 -6.58 3.39 16.58
C GLN A 112 -6.34 3.71 15.09
N SER A 113 -5.70 2.80 14.36
CA SER A 113 -5.37 3.00 12.94
C SER A 113 -6.61 3.03 12.07
N SER A 114 -7.55 2.10 12.25
CA SER A 114 -8.78 2.09 11.48
C SER A 114 -9.63 3.34 11.75
N SER A 115 -9.69 3.78 13.01
CA SER A 115 -10.42 4.99 13.39
C SER A 115 -9.80 6.23 12.73
N TYR A 116 -8.47 6.31 12.69
CA TYR A 116 -7.75 7.37 12.01
C TYR A 116 -8.04 7.36 10.50
N ILE A 117 -7.90 6.20 9.85
CA ILE A 117 -8.12 6.02 8.40
C ILE A 117 -9.58 6.37 8.01
N LEU A 118 -10.56 5.99 8.83
CA LEU A 118 -11.99 6.26 8.55
C LEU A 118 -12.41 7.71 8.78
N LYS A 119 -11.77 8.41 9.73
CA LYS A 119 -12.06 9.82 10.02
C LYS A 119 -11.48 10.74 8.94
N ARG A 120 -10.41 10.33 8.26
CA ARG A 120 -9.79 11.13 7.21
C ARG A 120 -10.44 10.85 5.86
N LYS A 121 -10.70 11.93 5.11
CA LYS A 121 -11.06 11.83 3.69
C LYS A 121 -9.85 11.22 2.95
N PRO A 122 -10.06 10.40 1.90
CA PRO A 122 -8.96 9.88 1.11
C PRO A 122 -8.06 11.02 0.63
N VAL A 123 -6.74 10.86 0.75
CA VAL A 123 -5.77 11.93 0.44
C VAL A 123 -5.93 12.28 -1.03
N GLU A 124 -6.38 13.50 -1.31
CA GLU A 124 -6.62 13.97 -2.68
C GLU A 124 -5.28 14.16 -3.40
N ASN A 125 -5.15 13.58 -4.59
CA ASN A 125 -4.03 13.90 -5.48
C ASN A 125 -4.30 15.28 -6.13
N PRO A 126 -3.39 16.27 -6.06
CA PRO A 126 -3.60 17.59 -6.68
C PRO A 126 -3.93 17.51 -8.18
N ASN A 127 -3.45 16.46 -8.85
CA ASN A 127 -3.63 16.24 -10.29
C ASN A 127 -4.92 15.48 -10.67
N LYS A 128 -5.75 15.05 -9.70
CA LYS A 128 -7.05 14.40 -9.98
C LYS A 128 -8.06 14.72 -8.87
N ARG A 129 -8.79 15.82 -9.02
CA ARG A 129 -9.90 16.18 -8.14
C ARG A 129 -11.02 15.16 -8.34
N LEU A 130 -11.29 14.34 -7.32
CA LEU A 130 -12.37 13.36 -7.34
C LEU A 130 -13.73 14.08 -7.27
N ASP A 131 -14.70 13.63 -8.05
CA ASP A 131 -16.08 14.10 -7.97
C ASP A 131 -16.72 13.68 -6.63
N ILE A 132 -17.77 14.37 -6.18
CA ILE A 132 -18.47 14.11 -4.91
C ILE A 132 -18.95 12.66 -4.85
N ASN A 133 -19.42 12.13 -5.98
CA ASN A 133 -19.87 10.74 -6.13
C ASN A 133 -18.72 9.73 -5.98
N GLU A 134 -17.55 10.02 -6.55
CA GLU A 134 -16.36 9.17 -6.42
C GLU A 134 -15.85 9.14 -4.98
N LYS A 135 -15.85 10.29 -4.27
CA LYS A 135 -15.47 10.35 -2.85
C LYS A 135 -16.38 9.48 -1.99
N GLN A 136 -17.69 9.51 -2.27
CA GLN A 136 -18.66 8.68 -1.55
C GLN A 136 -18.49 7.19 -1.87
N TYR A 137 -18.20 6.84 -3.13
CA TYR A 137 -17.91 5.46 -3.52
C TYR A 137 -16.65 4.91 -2.82
N TYR A 138 -15.54 5.63 -2.88
CA TYR A 138 -14.29 5.21 -2.25
C TYR A 138 -14.39 5.16 -0.72
N GLY A 139 -15.08 6.11 -0.10
CA GLY A 139 -15.32 6.10 1.34
C GLY A 139 -16.16 4.90 1.80
N GLN A 140 -17.20 4.52 1.05
CA GLN A 140 -18.00 3.33 1.36
C GLN A 140 -17.20 2.04 1.18
N LYS A 141 -16.38 1.95 0.13
CA LYS A 141 -15.54 0.78 -0.12
C LYS A 141 -14.44 0.63 0.93
N LEU A 142 -13.85 1.74 1.38
CA LEU A 142 -12.90 1.76 2.49
C LEU A 142 -13.55 1.30 3.80
N LYS A 143 -14.75 1.79 4.13
CA LYS A 143 -15.53 1.32 5.29
C LYS A 143 -15.80 -0.17 5.24
N LYS A 144 -16.26 -0.67 4.08
CA LYS A 144 -16.51 -2.10 3.86
C LYS A 144 -15.22 -2.92 4.04
N ASN A 145 -14.11 -2.46 3.48
CA ASN A 145 -12.83 -3.14 3.60
C ASN A 145 -12.33 -3.20 5.04
N ILE A 146 -12.39 -2.08 5.77
CA ILE A 146 -12.02 -2.06 7.20
C ILE A 146 -12.92 -2.97 8.01
N PHE A 147 -14.23 -2.97 7.75
CA PHE A 147 -15.16 -3.90 8.39
C PHE A 147 -14.80 -5.37 8.13
N ILE A 148 -14.49 -5.73 6.88
CA ILE A 148 -14.03 -7.09 6.54
C ILE A 148 -12.74 -7.43 7.29
N LEU A 149 -11.77 -6.51 7.36
CA LEU A 149 -10.52 -6.73 8.10
C LEU A 149 -10.76 -6.94 9.61
N TYR A 150 -11.74 -6.25 10.18
CA TYR A 150 -12.16 -6.49 11.57
C TYR A 150 -12.73 -7.91 11.75
N CYS A 151 -13.64 -8.34 10.88
CA CYS A 151 -14.19 -9.69 10.92
C CYS A 151 -13.10 -10.75 10.77
N VAL A 152 -12.15 -10.55 9.85
CA VAL A 152 -11.00 -11.44 9.68
C VAL A 152 -10.14 -11.46 10.94
N SER A 153 -9.86 -10.30 11.54
CA SER A 153 -9.07 -10.22 12.78
C SER A 153 -9.75 -10.94 13.95
N LEU A 154 -11.08 -10.87 14.06
CA LEU A 154 -11.85 -11.62 15.05
C LEU A 154 -11.82 -13.13 14.79
N ALA A 155 -11.92 -13.57 13.54
CA ALA A 155 -11.80 -14.98 13.18
C ALA A 155 -10.40 -15.53 13.51
N LEU A 156 -9.34 -14.78 13.18
CA LEU A 156 -7.96 -15.12 13.52
C LEU A 156 -7.72 -15.16 15.03
N PHE A 157 -8.39 -14.29 15.79
CA PHE A 157 -8.38 -14.31 17.25
C PHE A 157 -8.93 -15.63 17.79
N SER A 158 -10.07 -16.11 17.26
CA SER A 158 -10.65 -17.40 17.62
C SER A 158 -9.73 -18.58 17.28
N MET A 159 -8.94 -18.46 16.21
CA MET A 159 -7.95 -19.47 15.79
C MET A 159 -6.59 -19.35 16.50
N GLN A 160 -6.44 -18.39 17.43
CA GLN A 160 -5.18 -18.08 18.14
C GLN A 160 -3.98 -17.74 17.23
N LYS A 161 -4.25 -17.25 16.02
CA LYS A 161 -3.24 -16.84 15.03
C LYS A 161 -2.69 -15.43 15.34
N LYS A 162 -1.89 -15.32 16.41
CA LYS A 162 -1.39 -14.03 16.92
C LYS A 162 -0.52 -13.27 15.91
N THR A 163 0.34 -13.96 15.18
CA THR A 163 1.25 -13.37 14.17
C THR A 163 0.47 -12.65 13.07
N ASP A 164 -0.61 -13.25 12.58
CA ASP A 164 -1.44 -12.70 11.50
C ASP A 164 -2.16 -11.42 11.95
N ILE A 165 -2.66 -11.40 13.18
CA ILE A 165 -3.29 -10.21 13.79
C ILE A 165 -2.25 -9.09 13.96
N ALA A 166 -1.02 -9.42 14.37
CA ALA A 166 0.07 -8.46 14.50
C ALA A 166 0.37 -7.78 13.16
N ILE A 167 0.41 -8.56 12.08
CA ILE A 167 0.65 -8.04 10.72
C ILE A 167 -0.44 -7.09 10.29
N ILE A 168 -1.71 -7.45 10.51
CA ILE A 168 -2.84 -6.57 10.18
C ILE A 168 -2.70 -5.25 10.95
N GLY A 169 -2.43 -5.28 12.25
CA GLY A 169 -2.27 -4.10 13.09
C GLY A 169 -1.11 -3.20 12.66
N LEU A 170 0.08 -3.76 12.44
CA LEU A 170 1.26 -3.02 11.99
C LEU A 170 1.07 -2.44 10.58
N THR A 171 0.44 -3.17 9.67
CA THR A 171 0.17 -2.71 8.31
C THR A 171 -0.81 -1.54 8.31
N LEU A 172 -1.90 -1.61 9.09
CA LEU A 172 -2.86 -0.51 9.24
C LEU A 172 -2.20 0.72 9.88
N THR A 173 -1.35 0.52 10.88
CA THR A 173 -0.59 1.60 11.54
C THR A 173 0.29 2.33 10.55
N PHE A 174 0.97 1.59 9.67
CA PHE A 174 1.76 2.21 8.63
C PHE A 174 0.95 2.96 7.59
N ILE A 175 -0.19 2.41 7.16
CA ILE A 175 -1.06 3.12 6.23
C ILE A 175 -1.47 4.47 6.86
N ALA A 176 -1.86 4.47 8.13
CA ALA A 176 -2.18 5.69 8.87
C ALA A 176 -0.99 6.67 8.91
N ILE A 177 0.22 6.21 9.23
CA ILE A 177 1.43 7.04 9.22
C ILE A 177 1.72 7.60 7.82
N SER A 178 1.59 6.77 6.77
CA SER A 178 1.80 7.17 5.38
C SER A 178 0.81 8.25 4.93
N MET A 179 -0.43 8.19 5.41
CA MET A 179 -1.42 9.24 5.21
C MET A 179 -1.02 10.54 5.93
N ILE A 180 -0.63 10.48 7.20
CA ILE A 180 -0.17 11.66 7.98
C ILE A 180 1.00 12.36 7.27
N VAL A 181 2.00 11.58 6.83
CA VAL A 181 3.17 12.11 6.12
C VAL A 181 2.76 12.71 4.78
N GLY A 182 1.82 12.08 4.07
CA GLY A 182 1.27 12.59 2.82
C GLY A 182 0.58 13.94 2.98
N GLU A 183 -0.29 14.07 3.98
CA GLU A 183 -0.98 15.32 4.33
C GLU A 183 0.02 16.46 4.62
N ARG A 184 0.98 16.23 5.52
CA ARG A 184 1.96 17.26 5.94
C ARG A 184 2.86 17.74 4.82
N LEU A 185 3.14 16.90 3.83
CA LEU A 185 3.98 17.27 2.69
C LEU A 185 3.19 17.99 1.59
N MET A 186 1.87 17.83 1.58
CA MET A 186 0.97 18.57 0.70
C MET A 186 0.64 19.96 1.27
N ASP A 187 0.45 20.09 2.58
CA ASP A 187 0.19 21.39 3.25
C ASP A 187 1.39 22.37 3.20
N LYS A 188 2.60 21.86 2.92
CA LYS A 188 3.83 22.67 2.79
C LYS A 188 4.08 23.21 1.37
N LYS A 189 3.17 22.96 0.43
CA LYS A 189 3.29 23.31 -0.99
C LYS A 189 2.28 24.37 -1.38
#